data_AF-A0A3L7W2T5-F1
#
_entry.id   AF-A0A3L7W2T5-F1
#
_cell.length_a   1.000
_cell.length_b   1.000
_cell.length_c   1.000
_cell.angle_alpha   90.00
_cell.angle_beta   90.00
_cell.angle_gamma   90.00
#
_symmetry.space_group_name_H-M   'P 1'
#
loop_
_entity.id
_entity.type
_entity.pdbx_description
1 polymer ?
#
loop_
_entity_poly.entity_id
_entity_poly.type
_entity_poly.pdbx_seq_one_letter_code
_entity_poly.pdbx_strand_id
1 'polypeptide(L)'
;MSEAATTGSGTPRPRRSIGRAAAILIGGFALFAWLAGGGPPSPDPTLPPVSSAPTPRSAAEGEQATGLLSQIISAAGLGVVLTGPDVRPPLPIDLYDLPRIVVRGASALDPSGMPLVAILCTDAGSAAMAAERIAASLATPGNLVLVPPDARFTVRRSGSTVIIFQRTPSGDPDPAAADLLEVTLNAFGEAVPIPR
;
A
#
# COMPACT_ATOMS: atom_id res chain seq x y z
N MET A 1 -62.40 -23.44 10.53
CA MET A 1 -63.41 -22.94 9.59
C MET A 1 -64.01 -21.69 10.19
N SER A 2 -64.19 -20.69 9.32
CA SER A 2 -65.05 -19.50 9.51
C SER A 2 -64.54 -18.42 10.48
N GLU A 3 -64.20 -17.22 9.98
CA GLU A 3 -65.09 -16.11 9.54
C GLU A 3 -65.29 -15.16 10.73
N ALA A 4 -64.53 -14.07 10.84
CA ALA A 4 -64.66 -12.78 10.13
C ALA A 4 -65.87 -11.95 10.58
N ALA A 5 -65.66 -10.63 10.49
CA ALA A 5 -66.61 -9.52 10.55
C ALA A 5 -66.91 -8.94 11.95
N THR A 6 -67.03 -7.63 12.16
CA THR A 6 -66.85 -6.43 11.32
C THR A 6 -67.10 -5.23 12.24
N THR A 7 -66.37 -4.13 12.08
CA THR A 7 -66.82 -2.72 12.21
C THR A 7 -65.59 -1.82 12.07
N GLY A 8 -65.56 -0.72 11.33
CA GLY A 8 -66.54 -0.05 10.50
C GLY A 8 -65.86 1.15 9.82
N SER A 9 -66.32 1.45 8.60
CA SER A 9 -66.58 2.78 8.04
C SER A 9 -65.57 3.93 8.21
N GLY A 10 -65.07 4.40 7.06
CA GLY A 10 -65.33 5.77 6.63
C GLY A 10 -64.22 6.80 6.87
N THR A 11 -63.42 7.07 5.85
CA THR A 11 -62.70 8.34 5.69
C THR A 11 -62.96 8.92 4.31
N PRO A 12 -63.26 10.23 4.23
CA PRO A 12 -62.70 11.06 3.18
C PRO A 12 -61.95 12.28 3.72
N ARG A 13 -60.83 12.53 3.04
CA ARG A 13 -59.79 13.59 3.18
C ARG A 13 -60.36 15.02 3.19
N PRO A 14 -59.62 16.02 3.72
CA PRO A 14 -58.92 16.92 2.78
C PRO A 14 -57.58 17.56 3.22
N ARG A 15 -56.74 17.78 2.19
CA ARG A 15 -55.72 18.82 1.90
C ARG A 15 -55.07 19.69 3.01
N ARG A 16 -53.72 19.64 2.97
CA ARG A 16 -52.69 20.72 3.04
C ARG A 16 -52.79 21.78 4.16
N SER A 17 -51.74 21.82 4.99
CA SER A 17 -51.02 23.07 5.28
C SER A 17 -49.58 22.80 5.70
N ILE A 18 -48.66 23.46 5.00
CA ILE A 18 -47.22 23.56 5.26
C ILE A 18 -47.01 24.51 6.44
N GLY A 19 -46.11 24.18 7.39
CA GLY A 19 -45.63 25.18 8.34
C GLY A 19 -44.92 24.65 9.59
N ARG A 20 -43.60 24.85 9.63
CA ARG A 20 -42.77 25.11 10.83
C ARG A 20 -42.60 23.99 11.87
N ALA A 21 -41.54 23.19 11.72
CA ALA A 21 -40.92 22.47 12.85
C ALA A 21 -39.47 22.03 12.56
N ALA A 22 -38.58 22.94 12.14
CA ALA A 22 -37.19 22.59 11.79
C ALA A 22 -36.16 23.56 12.40
N ALA A 23 -36.28 23.92 13.68
CA ALA A 23 -35.40 24.94 14.26
C ALA A 23 -34.95 24.74 15.72
N ILE A 24 -35.01 23.53 16.30
CA ILE A 24 -34.68 23.36 17.75
C ILE A 24 -33.58 22.33 18.05
N LEU A 25 -33.06 21.54 17.10
CA LEU A 25 -32.07 20.49 17.44
C LEU A 25 -30.59 20.84 17.22
N ILE A 26 -30.24 21.97 16.60
CA ILE A 26 -28.83 22.30 16.28
C ILE A 26 -28.17 23.22 17.34
N GLY A 27 -28.96 23.99 18.10
CA GLY A 27 -28.41 24.99 19.03
C GLY A 27 -27.77 24.42 20.31
N GLY A 28 -28.13 23.20 20.74
CA GLY A 28 -27.72 22.67 22.04
C GLY A 28 -26.29 22.12 22.10
N PHE A 29 -25.79 21.52 21.02
CA PHE A 29 -24.50 20.81 21.05
C PHE A 29 -23.30 21.77 20.92
N ALA A 30 -23.47 22.88 20.19
CA ALA A 30 -22.41 23.87 19.98
C ALA A 30 -22.04 24.63 21.27
N LEU A 31 -23.01 24.86 22.17
CA LEU A 31 -22.76 25.60 23.41
C LEU A 31 -22.10 24.74 24.50
N PHE A 32 -22.33 23.43 24.51
CA PHE A 32 -21.72 22.53 25.49
C PHE A 32 -20.24 22.24 25.20
N ALA A 33 -19.84 22.16 23.92
CA ALA A 33 -18.45 21.90 23.54
C ALA A 33 -17.50 23.08 23.85
N TRP A 34 -18.02 24.31 23.91
CA TRP A 34 -17.20 25.51 24.12
C TRP A 34 -16.84 25.76 25.60
N LEU A 35 -17.70 25.33 26.54
CA LEU A 35 -17.44 25.46 27.98
C LEU A 35 -16.59 24.33 28.57
N ALA A 36 -16.45 23.20 27.87
CA ALA A 36 -15.80 21.99 28.38
C ALA A 36 -14.30 21.85 28.02
N GLY A 37 -13.64 22.90 27.50
CA GLY A 37 -12.18 22.94 27.36
C GLY A 37 -11.55 21.91 26.39
N GLY A 38 -12.35 21.26 25.55
CA GLY A 38 -11.88 20.30 24.55
C GLY A 38 -11.42 21.00 23.28
N GLY A 39 -10.22 21.61 23.32
CA GLY A 39 -9.54 22.01 22.10
C GLY A 39 -9.29 20.79 21.19
N PRO A 40 -9.23 20.97 19.85
CA PRO A 40 -8.83 19.88 18.97
C PRO A 40 -7.48 19.33 19.44
N PRO A 41 -7.28 18.01 19.49
CA PRO A 41 -5.99 17.46 19.88
C PRO A 41 -4.94 18.06 18.96
N SER A 42 -3.95 18.73 19.54
CA SER A 42 -2.77 19.16 18.82
C SER A 42 -2.23 17.96 18.05
N PRO A 43 -1.90 18.07 16.76
CA PRO A 43 -1.18 17.01 16.08
C PRO A 43 0.09 16.78 16.88
N ASP A 44 0.28 15.56 17.40
CA ASP A 44 1.56 15.16 17.97
C ASP A 44 2.64 15.53 16.95
N PRO A 45 3.79 16.08 17.39
CA PRO A 45 4.91 16.26 16.50
C PRO A 45 5.30 14.88 15.98
N THR A 46 4.87 14.56 14.75
CA THR A 46 5.31 13.39 14.01
C THR A 46 6.82 13.40 14.03
N LEU A 47 7.42 12.50 14.82
CA LEU A 47 8.85 12.24 14.73
C LEU A 47 9.18 12.03 13.25
N PRO A 48 10.24 12.65 12.72
CA PRO A 48 10.63 12.40 11.34
C PRO A 48 10.78 10.88 11.15
N PRO A 49 10.28 10.32 10.04
CA PRO A 49 10.32 8.89 9.81
C PRO A 49 11.76 8.39 10.00
N VAL A 50 11.89 7.29 10.76
CA VAL A 50 13.15 6.58 10.96
C VAL A 50 13.66 6.16 9.57
N SER A 51 14.61 6.91 9.03
CA SER A 51 15.22 6.71 7.70
C SER A 51 14.23 6.31 6.59
N SER A 52 13.34 7.23 6.20
CA SER A 52 12.63 7.08 4.93
C SER A 52 13.62 7.22 3.76
N ALA A 53 13.41 6.43 2.70
CA ALA A 53 14.07 6.68 1.41
C ALA A 53 13.91 8.15 0.97
N PRO A 54 14.84 8.66 0.14
CA PRO A 54 14.63 9.92 -0.56
C PRO A 54 13.31 9.91 -1.32
N THR A 55 12.64 11.07 -1.36
CA THR A 55 11.37 11.20 -2.07
C THR A 55 11.60 11.18 -3.58
N PRO A 56 10.61 10.71 -4.38
CA PRO A 56 10.65 10.81 -5.83
C PRO A 56 10.92 12.25 -6.30
N ARG A 57 11.54 12.40 -7.47
CA ARG A 57 11.91 13.72 -8.02
C ARG A 57 10.69 14.52 -8.45
N SER A 58 9.58 13.84 -8.74
CA SER A 58 8.28 14.43 -9.03
C SER A 58 7.14 13.54 -8.54
N ALA A 59 5.97 14.13 -8.31
CA ALA A 59 4.76 13.38 -7.98
C ALA A 59 4.39 12.37 -9.08
N ALA A 60 4.50 12.77 -10.35
CA ALA A 60 4.21 11.91 -11.50
C ALA A 60 5.12 10.66 -11.56
N GLU A 61 6.41 10.81 -11.26
CA GLU A 61 7.34 9.68 -11.16
C GLU A 61 6.90 8.70 -10.07
N GLY A 62 6.50 9.23 -8.91
CA GLY A 62 6.04 8.41 -7.80
C GLY A 62 4.72 7.69 -8.09
N GLU A 63 3.77 8.37 -8.74
CA GLU A 63 2.50 7.80 -9.17
C GLU A 63 2.68 6.71 -10.22
N GLN A 64 3.58 6.90 -11.19
CA GLN A 64 3.89 5.91 -12.22
C GLN A 64 4.46 4.63 -11.61
N ALA A 65 5.45 4.75 -10.71
CA ALA A 65 6.03 3.60 -10.04
C ALA A 65 5.02 2.91 -9.11
N THR A 66 4.24 3.68 -8.35
CA THR A 66 3.15 3.13 -7.51
C THR A 66 2.13 2.37 -8.36
N GLY A 67 1.74 2.93 -9.51
CA GLY A 67 0.82 2.31 -10.45
C GLY A 67 1.37 1.00 -11.04
N LEU A 68 2.66 0.98 -11.41
CA LEU A 68 3.34 -0.22 -11.90
C LEU A 68 3.32 -1.34 -10.85
N LEU A 69 3.72 -1.04 -9.60
CA LEU A 69 3.73 -2.04 -8.54
C LEU A 69 2.32 -2.52 -8.19
N SER A 70 1.35 -1.60 -8.12
CA SER A 70 -0.06 -1.91 -7.86
C SER A 70 -0.65 -2.80 -8.95
N GLN A 71 -0.26 -2.59 -10.22
CA GLN A 71 -0.67 -3.43 -11.33
C GLN A 71 -0.15 -4.86 -11.18
N ILE A 72 1.13 -5.03 -10.85
CA ILE A 72 1.74 -6.36 -10.64
C ILE A 72 1.03 -7.10 -9.51
N ILE A 73 0.79 -6.41 -8.39
CA ILE A 73 0.11 -6.99 -7.21
C ILE A 73 -1.32 -7.38 -7.53
N SER A 74 -2.07 -6.50 -8.21
CA SER A 74 -3.45 -6.77 -8.62
C SER A 74 -3.53 -7.92 -9.62
N ALA A 75 -2.57 -8.02 -10.54
CA ALA A 75 -2.47 -9.12 -11.51
C ALA A 75 -2.17 -10.46 -10.83
N ALA A 76 -1.49 -10.46 -9.67
CA ALA A 76 -1.29 -11.63 -8.83
C ALA A 76 -2.55 -12.01 -8.01
N GLY A 77 -3.63 -11.24 -8.11
CA GLY A 77 -4.88 -11.46 -7.37
C GLY A 77 -4.82 -11.01 -5.91
N LEU A 78 -3.84 -10.18 -5.54
CA LEU A 78 -3.63 -9.70 -4.17
C LEU A 78 -4.25 -8.31 -3.96
N GLY A 79 -4.59 -8.00 -2.71
CA GLY A 79 -5.02 -6.66 -2.31
C GLY A 79 -3.85 -5.68 -2.30
N VAL A 80 -4.03 -4.50 -2.87
CA VAL A 80 -2.98 -3.46 -2.90
C VAL A 80 -3.01 -2.66 -1.60
N VAL A 81 -1.88 -2.61 -0.90
CA VAL A 81 -1.68 -1.81 0.30
C VAL A 81 -0.56 -0.79 0.05
N LEU A 82 -0.91 0.50 0.09
CA LEU A 82 0.00 1.61 -0.16
C LEU A 82 0.67 2.15 1.12
N THR A 83 0.16 1.76 2.29
CA THR A 83 0.63 2.24 3.59
C THR A 83 1.48 1.18 4.28
N GLY A 84 2.59 1.58 4.90
CA GLY A 84 3.41 0.68 5.69
C GLY A 84 4.79 1.26 5.95
N PRO A 85 5.62 0.57 6.75
CA PRO A 85 7.00 0.99 6.93
C PRO A 85 7.77 0.83 5.62
N ASP A 86 8.72 1.75 5.40
CA ASP A 86 9.70 1.62 4.33
C ASP A 86 10.46 0.29 4.48
N VAL A 87 10.82 -0.31 3.35
CA VAL A 87 11.58 -1.55 3.29
C VAL A 87 12.83 -1.26 2.48
N ARG A 88 13.98 -1.28 3.16
CA ARG A 88 15.28 -1.09 2.53
C ARG A 88 15.83 -2.46 2.12
N PRO A 89 15.90 -2.79 0.82
CA PRO A 89 16.58 -4.00 0.39
C PRO A 89 18.10 -3.88 0.61
N PRO A 90 18.86 -4.99 0.53
CA PRO A 90 20.32 -4.99 0.63
C PRO A 90 20.96 -4.32 -0.60
N LEU A 91 20.93 -2.99 -0.62
CA LEU A 91 21.46 -2.18 -1.71
C LEU A 91 22.96 -1.91 -1.51
N PRO A 92 23.73 -1.72 -2.60
CA PRO A 92 25.02 -1.06 -2.54
C PRO A 92 24.90 0.32 -1.87
N ILE A 93 25.92 0.71 -1.09
CA ILE A 93 25.91 1.95 -0.30
C ILE A 93 25.66 3.21 -1.12
N ASP A 94 26.16 3.25 -2.35
CA ASP A 94 26.03 4.39 -3.25
C ASP A 94 24.66 4.47 -3.95
N LEU A 95 23.82 3.45 -3.79
CA LEU A 95 22.42 3.45 -4.24
C LEU A 95 21.44 3.76 -3.11
N TYR A 96 21.92 4.00 -1.89
CA TYR A 96 21.05 4.32 -0.73
C TYR A 96 20.29 5.62 -0.90
N ASP A 97 20.81 6.55 -1.68
CA ASP A 97 20.22 7.85 -1.93
C ASP A 97 19.26 7.86 -3.14
N LEU A 98 19.02 6.71 -3.76
CA LEU A 98 17.99 6.61 -4.79
C LEU A 98 16.59 6.61 -4.16
N PRO A 99 15.64 7.35 -4.75
CA PRO A 99 14.27 7.30 -4.30
C PRO A 99 13.69 5.89 -4.40
N ARG A 100 12.85 5.55 -3.43
CA ARG A 100 12.23 4.24 -3.34
C ARG A 100 10.75 4.36 -3.03
N ILE A 101 9.98 3.45 -3.64
CA ILE A 101 8.56 3.26 -3.34
C ILE A 101 8.35 1.81 -2.95
N VAL A 102 7.50 1.61 -1.94
CA VAL A 102 7.11 0.29 -1.46
C VAL A 102 5.61 0.18 -1.60
N VAL A 103 5.15 -0.87 -2.28
CA VAL A 103 3.73 -1.25 -2.34
C VAL A 103 3.62 -2.70 -1.91
N ARG A 104 2.60 -3.04 -1.13
CA ARG A 104 2.44 -4.36 -0.53
C ARG A 104 1.27 -5.11 -1.16
N GLY A 105 1.47 -6.40 -1.39
CA GLY A 105 0.41 -7.33 -1.80
C GLY A 105 -0.11 -8.10 -0.60
N ALA A 106 -1.30 -7.75 -0.13
CA ALA A 106 -1.97 -8.40 0.99
C ALA A 106 -2.82 -9.58 0.51
N SER A 107 -2.81 -10.65 1.30
CA SER A 107 -3.69 -11.79 1.15
C SER A 107 -4.58 -11.97 2.40
N ALA A 108 -5.47 -12.95 2.38
CA ALA A 108 -6.29 -13.27 3.54
C ALA A 108 -5.45 -13.78 4.73
N LEU A 109 -4.33 -14.45 4.45
CA LEU A 109 -3.44 -15.03 5.46
C LEU A 109 -2.24 -14.12 5.78
N ASP A 110 -1.92 -13.16 4.91
CA ASP A 110 -1.01 -12.05 5.18
C ASP A 110 -1.68 -10.69 4.91
N PRO A 111 -2.43 -10.14 5.88
CA PRO A 111 -3.08 -8.84 5.72
C PRO A 111 -2.09 -7.66 5.74
N SER A 112 -0.87 -7.89 6.25
CA SER A 112 0.19 -6.86 6.27
C SER A 112 0.86 -6.71 4.91
N GLY A 113 0.86 -7.79 4.14
CA GLY A 113 1.23 -7.85 2.74
C GLY A 113 2.73 -7.87 2.50
N MET A 114 3.10 -8.66 1.50
CA MET A 114 4.48 -8.83 1.06
C MET A 114 4.94 -7.57 0.30
N PRO A 115 6.09 -6.99 0.65
CA PRO A 115 6.57 -5.76 0.03
C PRO A 115 7.17 -5.99 -1.35
N LEU A 116 6.74 -5.19 -2.31
CA LEU A 116 7.39 -5.00 -3.60
C LEU A 116 8.04 -3.62 -3.60
N VAL A 117 9.34 -3.56 -3.89
CA VAL A 117 10.13 -2.32 -3.79
C VAL A 117 10.51 -1.84 -5.19
N ALA A 118 10.20 -0.59 -5.52
CA ALA A 118 10.69 0.10 -6.71
C ALA A 118 11.81 1.06 -6.32
N ILE A 119 12.98 0.91 -6.94
CA ILE A 119 14.06 1.89 -6.94
C ILE A 119 13.92 2.75 -8.18
N LEU A 120 13.90 4.07 -8.00
CA LEU A 120 13.67 5.03 -9.07
C LEU A 120 15.00 5.59 -9.56
N CYS A 121 15.32 5.33 -10.82
CA CYS A 121 16.51 5.84 -11.47
C CYS A 121 16.16 6.99 -12.42
N THR A 122 17.17 7.80 -12.76
CA THR A 122 16.99 8.96 -13.63
C THR A 122 16.42 8.62 -15.00
N ASP A 123 16.86 7.50 -15.55
CA ASP A 123 16.60 7.01 -16.90
C ASP A 123 16.83 5.49 -16.98
N ALA A 124 16.52 4.90 -18.13
CA ALA A 124 16.61 3.46 -18.35
C ALA A 124 18.04 2.90 -18.35
N GLY A 125 19.03 3.69 -18.78
CA GLY A 125 20.44 3.30 -18.75
C GLY A 125 20.98 3.26 -17.32
N SER A 126 20.66 4.29 -16.53
CA SER A 126 20.96 4.33 -15.10
C SER A 126 20.28 3.18 -14.34
N ALA A 127 19.04 2.83 -14.71
CA ALA A 127 18.34 1.67 -14.14
C ALA A 127 19.02 0.34 -14.47
N ALA A 128 19.55 0.18 -15.70
CA ALA A 128 20.29 -1.03 -16.07
C ALA A 128 21.55 -1.20 -15.20
N MET A 129 22.36 -0.14 -15.08
CA MET A 129 23.56 -0.16 -14.23
C MET A 129 23.23 -0.38 -12.75
N ALA A 130 22.19 0.27 -12.24
CA ALA A 130 21.74 0.08 -10.87
C ALA A 130 21.30 -1.36 -10.62
N ALA A 131 20.53 -1.95 -11.55
CA ALA A 131 20.04 -3.31 -11.41
C ALA A 131 21.18 -4.35 -11.41
N GLU A 132 22.16 -4.21 -12.29
CA GLU A 132 23.34 -5.09 -12.32
C GLU A 132 24.12 -5.02 -11.00
N ARG A 133 24.30 -3.82 -10.45
CA ARG A 133 25.02 -3.62 -9.19
C ARG A 133 24.23 -4.13 -7.98
N ILE A 134 22.91 -3.97 -8.00
CA ILE A 134 22.02 -4.58 -7.00
C ILE A 134 22.14 -6.10 -7.08
N ALA A 135 22.05 -6.69 -8.27
CA ALA A 135 22.18 -8.13 -8.45
C ALA A 135 23.54 -8.66 -7.95
N ALA A 136 24.65 -7.97 -8.26
CA ALA A 136 25.97 -8.32 -7.75
C ALA A 136 26.08 -8.20 -6.21
N SER A 137 25.44 -7.18 -5.62
CA SER A 137 25.38 -7.02 -4.17
C SER A 137 24.60 -8.14 -3.50
N LEU A 138 23.45 -8.53 -4.07
CA LEU A 138 22.62 -9.63 -3.57
C LEU A 138 23.28 -11.01 -3.73
N ALA A 139 24.23 -11.15 -4.65
CA ALA A 139 25.05 -12.35 -4.78
C ALA A 139 26.18 -12.44 -3.71
N THR A 140 26.46 -11.35 -3.00
CA THR A 140 27.60 -11.28 -2.06
C THR A 140 27.14 -11.59 -0.64
N PRO A 141 27.55 -12.71 -0.01
CA PRO A 141 27.05 -13.11 1.31
C PRO A 141 27.28 -12.08 2.41
N GLY A 142 28.40 -11.33 2.35
CA GLY A 142 28.71 -10.27 3.31
C GLY A 142 27.69 -9.11 3.33
N ASN A 143 26.91 -8.94 2.27
CA ASN A 143 25.88 -7.91 2.18
C ASN A 143 24.52 -8.40 2.72
N LEU A 144 24.40 -9.70 3.01
CA LEU A 144 23.17 -10.36 3.43
C LEU A 144 23.16 -10.74 4.92
N VAL A 145 24.07 -10.20 5.73
CA VAL A 145 24.21 -10.56 7.16
C VAL A 145 22.92 -10.36 7.97
N LEU A 146 22.09 -9.39 7.58
CA LEU A 146 20.81 -9.10 8.22
C LEU A 146 19.60 -9.75 7.52
N VAL A 147 19.85 -10.52 6.45
CA VAL A 147 18.82 -11.19 5.66
C VAL A 147 18.72 -12.65 6.12
N PRO A 148 17.51 -13.21 6.23
CA PRO A 148 17.33 -14.63 6.53
C PRO A 148 18.08 -15.53 5.53
N PRO A 149 18.65 -16.67 5.97
CA PRO A 149 19.52 -17.51 5.14
C PRO A 149 18.80 -18.19 3.97
N ASP A 150 17.49 -18.38 4.05
CA ASP A 150 16.65 -18.92 2.99
C ASP A 150 15.97 -17.85 2.13
N ALA A 151 16.31 -16.57 2.34
CA ALA A 151 15.75 -15.49 1.55
C ALA A 151 16.12 -15.63 0.07
N ARG A 152 15.14 -15.32 -0.77
CA ARG A 152 15.22 -15.31 -2.23
C ARG A 152 14.92 -13.92 -2.73
N PHE A 153 15.60 -13.53 -3.80
CA PHE A 153 15.45 -12.23 -4.41
C PHE A 153 15.06 -12.38 -5.88
N THR A 154 14.08 -11.61 -6.30
CA THR A 154 13.73 -11.41 -7.71
C THR A 154 14.00 -9.96 -8.05
N VAL A 155 14.82 -9.72 -9.07
CA VAL A 155 15.12 -8.38 -9.58
C VAL A 155 14.59 -8.26 -11.01
N ARG A 156 13.76 -7.24 -11.23
CA ARG A 156 13.20 -6.90 -12.55
C ARG A 156 13.53 -5.46 -12.89
N ARG A 157 13.56 -5.15 -14.18
CA ARG A 157 13.71 -3.78 -14.66
C ARG A 157 12.54 -3.41 -15.57
N SER A 158 11.99 -2.21 -15.41
CA SER A 158 10.97 -1.65 -16.28
C SER A 158 11.26 -0.18 -16.53
N GLY A 159 11.71 0.17 -17.74
CA GLY A 159 12.13 1.53 -18.06
C GLY A 159 13.22 2.02 -17.10
N SER A 160 12.95 3.12 -16.39
CA SER A 160 13.83 3.74 -15.40
C SER A 160 13.65 3.21 -13.97
N THR A 161 12.92 2.11 -13.77
CA THR A 161 12.62 1.54 -12.45
C THR A 161 13.23 0.15 -12.30
N VAL A 162 13.88 -0.09 -11.17
CA VAL A 162 14.31 -1.43 -10.74
C VAL A 162 13.35 -1.93 -9.68
N ILE A 163 12.76 -3.10 -9.89
CA ILE A 163 11.80 -3.71 -8.97
C ILE A 163 12.50 -4.86 -8.25
N ILE A 164 12.38 -4.89 -6.93
CA ILE A 164 12.97 -5.90 -6.07
C ILE A 164 11.85 -6.54 -5.26
N PHE A 165 11.80 -7.86 -5.31
CA PHE A 165 10.98 -8.68 -4.43
C PHE A 165 11.91 -9.56 -3.59
N GLN A 166 11.80 -9.46 -2.27
CA GLN A 166 12.48 -10.35 -1.33
C GLN A 166 11.43 -11.27 -0.71
N ARG A 167 11.68 -12.56 -0.75
CA ARG A 167 10.83 -13.60 -0.17
C ARG A 167 11.64 -14.44 0.81
N THR A 168 11.04 -14.83 1.92
CA THR A 168 11.68 -15.73 2.88
C THR A 168 10.75 -16.93 3.08
N PRO A 169 10.93 -18.03 2.33
CA PRO A 169 9.98 -19.14 2.32
C PRO A 169 9.64 -19.72 3.70
N SER A 170 10.61 -19.75 4.62
CA SER A 170 10.37 -20.20 6.00
C SER A 170 9.51 -19.24 6.85
N GLY A 171 9.38 -17.99 6.43
CA GLY A 171 8.64 -16.92 7.11
C GLY A 171 7.42 -16.41 6.35
N ASP A 172 7.08 -16.99 5.20
CA ASP A 172 5.90 -16.58 4.43
C ASP A 172 4.62 -16.94 5.19
N PRO A 173 3.78 -15.97 5.61
CA PRO A 173 2.50 -16.27 6.24
C PRO A 173 1.50 -16.89 5.24
N ASP A 174 1.68 -16.60 3.95
CA ASP A 174 0.92 -17.16 2.83
C ASP A 174 1.86 -17.55 1.68
N PRO A 175 2.42 -18.77 1.69
CA PRO A 175 3.35 -19.22 0.65
C PRO A 175 2.74 -19.23 -0.75
N ALA A 176 1.43 -19.51 -0.86
CA ALA A 176 0.73 -19.57 -2.14
C ALA A 176 0.58 -18.17 -2.77
N ALA A 177 0.24 -17.16 -1.95
CA ALA A 177 0.22 -15.77 -2.39
C ALA A 177 1.62 -15.30 -2.82
N ALA A 178 2.66 -15.68 -2.09
CA ALA A 178 4.04 -15.35 -2.42
C ALA A 178 4.47 -15.96 -3.76
N ASP A 179 4.13 -17.23 -4.00
CA ASP A 179 4.37 -17.91 -5.28
C ASP A 179 3.67 -17.20 -6.44
N LEU A 180 2.39 -16.84 -6.28
CA LEU A 180 1.63 -16.13 -7.31
C LEU A 180 2.22 -14.76 -7.63
N LEU A 181 2.66 -14.01 -6.61
CA LEU A 181 3.31 -12.71 -6.81
C LEU A 181 4.64 -12.87 -7.55
N GLU A 182 5.47 -13.85 -7.19
CA GLU A 182 6.74 -14.14 -7.84
C GLU A 182 6.55 -14.54 -9.32
N VAL A 183 5.62 -15.45 -9.60
CA VAL A 183 5.26 -15.86 -10.97
C VAL A 183 4.76 -14.68 -11.78
N THR A 184 3.88 -13.88 -11.20
CA THR A 184 3.33 -12.69 -11.86
C THR A 184 4.45 -11.70 -12.17
N LEU A 185 5.27 -11.34 -11.18
CA LEU A 185 6.41 -10.43 -11.35
C LEU A 185 7.37 -10.88 -12.46
N ASN A 186 7.60 -12.19 -12.60
CA ASN A 186 8.46 -12.73 -13.65
C ASN A 186 7.94 -12.48 -15.09
N ALA A 187 6.65 -12.20 -15.24
CA ALA A 187 6.05 -11.78 -16.51
C ALA A 187 6.19 -10.28 -16.80
N PHE A 188 6.63 -9.46 -15.84
CA PHE A 188 6.73 -7.99 -15.99
C PHE A 188 8.16 -7.51 -16.17
N GLY A 189 8.37 -6.62 -17.14
CA GLY A 189 9.68 -6.00 -17.39
C GLY A 189 10.73 -7.01 -17.87
N GLU A 190 12.00 -6.67 -17.69
CA GLU A 190 13.15 -7.51 -18.03
C GLU A 190 13.73 -8.18 -16.78
N ALA A 191 14.13 -9.45 -16.92
CA ALA A 191 14.79 -10.19 -15.86
C ALA A 191 16.22 -9.66 -15.65
N VAL A 192 16.61 -9.44 -14.40
CA VAL A 192 18.01 -9.13 -14.06
C VAL A 192 18.57 -10.32 -13.30
N PRO A 193 19.47 -11.12 -13.91
CA PRO A 193 19.99 -12.33 -13.28
C PRO A 193 20.87 -11.97 -12.09
N ILE A 194 20.63 -12.64 -10.96
CA ILE A 194 21.50 -12.58 -9.79
C ILE A 194 22.61 -13.62 -9.97
N PRO A 195 23.90 -13.23 -10.01
CA PRO A 195 25.01 -14.17 -10.06
C PRO A 195 24.94 -15.18 -8.89
N ARG A 196 25.35 -16.42 -9.14
CA ARG A 196 25.42 -17.48 -8.12
C ARG A 196 26.85 -17.79 -7.74
#